data_AF-A0A3M1RF21-F1
#
_entry.id   AF-A0A3M1RF21-F1
#
_cell.length_a   1.000
_cell.length_b   1.000
_cell.length_c   1.000
_cell.angle_alpha   90.00
_cell.angle_beta   90.00
_cell.angle_gamma   90.00
#
_symmetry.space_group_name_H-M   'P 1'
#
loop_
_entity.id
_entity.type
_entity.pdbx_description
1 polymer ?
#
loop_
_entity_poly.entity_id
_entity_poly.type
_entity_poly.pdbx_seq_one_letter_code
_entity_poly.pdbx_strand_id
1 'polypeptide(L)' 'LLEGIGVDPSRLRLEWVSASEGPIFAELVREFSEEIRKLGPNPLKEKVTISSKEEGGEEIAQV' A
#
# COMPACT_ATOMS: atom_id res chain seq x y z
N LEU A 1 -5.55 -14.60 12.23
CA LEU A 1 -4.32 -14.47 11.41
C LEU A 1 -3.81 -13.04 11.39
N LEU A 2 -4.59 -12.05 10.91
CA LEU A 2 -4.17 -10.65 10.82
C LEU A 2 -3.72 -10.05 12.16
N GLU A 3 -4.49 -10.23 13.23
CA GLU A 3 -4.08 -9.80 14.58
C GLU A 3 -2.77 -10.47 15.02
N GLY A 4 -2.59 -11.75 14.67
CA GLY A 4 -1.39 -12.52 15.00
C GLY A 4 -0.11 -12.02 14.32
N ILE A 5 -0.23 -11.18 13.29
CA ILE A 5 0.89 -10.50 12.63
C ILE A 5 0.89 -8.99 12.91
N GLY A 6 0.12 -8.50 13.88
CA GLY A 6 0.08 -7.09 14.28
C GLY A 6 -0.70 -6.18 13.32
N VAL A 7 -1.61 -6.73 12.52
CA VAL A 7 -2.47 -5.98 11.60
C VAL A 7 -3.90 -5.95 12.12
N ASP A 8 -4.48 -4.75 12.24
CA ASP A 8 -5.89 -4.58 12.57
C ASP A 8 -6.79 -5.29 11.52
N PRO A 9 -7.69 -6.21 11.92
CA PRO A 9 -8.58 -6.93 11.00
C PRO A 9 -9.40 -6.02 10.09
N SER A 10 -9.76 -4.83 10.56
CA SER A 10 -10.52 -3.82 9.81
C SER A 10 -9.76 -3.30 8.59
N ARG A 11 -8.45 -3.61 8.47
CA ARG A 11 -7.65 -3.31 7.27
C ARG A 11 -7.90 -4.29 6.12
N LEU A 12 -8.72 -5.32 6.31
CA LEU A 12 -9.18 -6.23 5.27
C LEU A 12 -10.71 -6.22 5.21
N ARG A 13 -11.23 -5.97 4.00
CA ARG A 13 -12.66 -6.08 3.71
C ARG A 13 -12.86 -6.91 2.46
N LEU A 14 -13.75 -7.89 2.53
CA LEU A 14 -14.11 -8.77 1.42
C LEU A 14 -15.56 -8.54 1.08
N GLU A 15 -15.82 -8.12 -0.16
CA GLU A 15 -17.16 -7.84 -0.67
C GLU A 15 -17.27 -8.41 -2.09
N TRP A 16 -18.44 -8.95 -2.42
CA TRP A 16 -18.73 -9.45 -3.76
C TRP A 16 -19.49 -8.39 -4.52
N VAL A 17 -18.92 -7.89 -5.62
CA VAL A 17 -19.56 -6.88 -6.47
C VAL A 17 -19.54 -7.36 -7.91
N SER A 18 -20.70 -7.41 -8.53
CA SER A 18 -20.86 -7.82 -9.93
C SER A 18 -20.51 -6.70 -10.91
N ALA A 19 -20.35 -7.05 -12.19
CA ALA A 19 -20.00 -6.08 -13.23
C ALA A 19 -21.05 -4.96 -13.43
N SER A 20 -22.30 -5.17 -13.02
CA SER A 20 -23.38 -4.18 -13.15
C SER A 20 -23.52 -3.25 -11.95
N GLU A 21 -22.75 -3.46 -10.88
CA GLU A 21 -22.88 -2.75 -9.60
C GLU A 21 -21.81 -1.66 -9.43
N GLY A 22 -21.42 -1.01 -10.53
CA GLY A 22 -20.40 0.04 -10.54
C GLY A 22 -20.59 1.14 -9.49
N PRO A 23 -21.81 1.71 -9.30
CA PRO A 23 -22.05 2.69 -8.26
C PRO A 23 -21.79 2.16 -6.83
N ILE A 24 -22.19 0.93 -6.55
CA ILE A 24 -22.00 0.28 -5.24
C ILE A 24 -20.51 0.04 -4.98
N PHE A 25 -19.77 -0.42 -6.00
CA PHE A 25 -18.31 -0.57 -5.92
C PHE A 25 -17.63 0.75 -5.56
N ALA A 26 -18.01 1.84 -6.24
CA ALA A 26 -17.41 3.15 -6.01
C ALA A 26 -17.64 3.67 -4.58
N GLU A 27 -18.85 3.47 -4.05
CA GLU A 27 -19.19 3.82 -2.67
C GLU A 27 -18.40 2.99 -1.66
N LEU A 28 -18.37 1.66 -1.84
CA LEU A 28 -17.58 0.74 -1.01
C LEU A 28 -16.10 1.12 -0.94
N VAL A 29 -15.48 1.39 -2.10
CA VAL A 29 -14.07 1.79 -2.16
C VAL A 29 -13.85 3.14 -1.46
N ARG A 30 -14.77 4.10 -1.63
CA ARG A 30 -14.70 5.40 -0.95
C ARG A 30 -14.73 5.23 0.57
N GLU A 31 -15.73 4.52 1.08
CA GLU A 31 -15.91 4.29 2.52
C GLU A 31 -14.73 3.53 3.13
N PHE A 32 -14.31 2.44 2.50
CA PHE A 32 -13.19 1.66 2.99
C PHE A 32 -11.88 2.49 2.95
N SER A 33 -11.68 3.31 1.92
CA SER A 33 -10.55 4.24 1.88
C SER A 33 -10.56 5.24 3.03
N GLU A 34 -11.74 5.73 3.42
CA GLU A 34 -11.89 6.62 4.58
C GLU A 34 -11.60 5.89 5.91
N GLU A 35 -12.04 4.64 6.06
CA GLU A 35 -11.70 3.81 7.22
C GLU A 35 -10.19 3.58 7.33
N ILE A 36 -9.52 3.18 6.24
CA ILE A 36 -8.07 2.99 6.22
C ILE A 36 -7.31 4.28 6.57
N ARG A 37 -7.79 5.44 6.10
CA ARG A 37 -7.21 6.74 6.47
C ARG A 37 -7.33 7.02 7.97
N LYS A 38 -8.49 6.69 8.58
CA LYS A 38 -8.71 6.84 10.03
C LYS A 38 -7.83 5.91 10.87
N LEU A 39 -7.59 4.69 10.39
CA LEU A 39 -6.70 3.72 11.05
C LEU A 39 -5.21 4.12 10.98
N GLY A 40 -4.86 5.06 10.10
CA GLY A 40 -3.50 5.60 9.99
C GLY A 40 -2.53 4.66 9.27
N PRO A 41 -1.21 4.94 9.36
CA PRO A 41 -0.17 4.28 8.58
C PRO A 41 -0.12 2.77 8.81
N ASN A 42 0.39 2.03 7.82
CA ASN A 42 0.53 0.58 7.90
C ASN A 42 1.50 0.19 9.04
N PRO A 43 1.07 -0.64 10.01
CA PRO A 43 1.89 -1.05 11.15
C PRO A 43 3.14 -1.86 10.77
N LEU A 44 3.20 -2.41 9.56
CA LEU A 44 4.33 -3.22 9.07
C LEU A 44 5.36 -2.44 8.25
N LYS A 45 5.21 -1.11 8.15
CA LYS A 45 6.08 -0.28 7.31
C LYS A 45 7.43 -0.02 8.00
N GLU A 46 8.33 -1.00 7.99
CA GLU A 46 9.75 -0.73 8.21
C GLU A 46 10.30 0.14 7.07
N LYS A 47 11.23 1.03 7.41
CA LYS A 47 11.77 2.07 6.53
C LYS A 47 12.31 1.45 5.25
N VAL A 48 11.55 1.58 4.17
CA VAL A 48 12.08 1.49 2.81
C VAL A 48 12.99 2.70 2.60
N THR A 49 14.20 2.64 3.16
CA THR A 49 15.30 3.53 2.83
C THR A 49 15.73 3.15 1.42
N ILE A 50 15.18 3.83 0.44
CA ILE A 50 15.72 3.76 -0.92
C ILE A 50 17.04 4.54 -0.86
N SER A 51 18.14 3.86 -0.55
CA SER A 51 19.48 4.44 -0.62
C SER A 51 19.91 4.44 -2.08
N SER A 52 19.42 5.42 -2.84
CA SER A 52 19.99 5.77 -4.13
C SER A 52 21.29 6.51 -3.87
N LYS A 53 22.39 5.77 -3.68
CA LYS A 53 23.72 6.33 -3.82
C LYS A 53 24.05 6.27 -5.32
N GLU A 54 23.91 7.40 -6.00
CA GLU A 54 24.52 7.59 -7.31
C GLU A 54 26.03 7.61 -7.10
N GLU A 55 26.71 6.52 -7.45
CA GLU A 55 28.17 6.53 -7.59
C GLU A 55 28.52 6.98 -9.00
N GLY A 56 29.25 8.09 -9.05
CA GLY A 56 29.62 8.83 -10.24
C GLY A 56 30.58 8.08 -11.17
N GLY A 57 30.79 8.70 -12.32
CA GLY A 57 31.62 8.20 -13.40
C GLY A 57 33.06 7.93 -12.99
N GLU A 58 33.59 6.84 -13.54
CA GLU A 58 34.99 6.76 -13.91
C GLU A 58 35.10 6.75 -15.43
N GLU A 59 35.80 7.77 -15.90
CA GLU A 59 36.35 7.94 -17.22
C GLU A 59 37.31 6.78 -17.53
N ILE A 60 37.05 6.02 -18.61
CA ILE A 60 38.09 5.20 -19.23
C ILE A 60 38.60 5.92 -20.48
N ALA A 61 39.62 6.75 -20.24
CA ALA A 61 40.59 7.06 -21.26
C ALA A 61 41.35 5.77 -21.64
N GLN A 62 41.56 5.61 -22.95
CA GLN A 62 42.63 4.84 -23.58
C GLN A 62 42.43 3.32 -23.76
N VAL A 63 42.02 2.93 -24.97
CA VAL A 63 42.72 1.98 -25.87
C VAL A 63 42.48 2.38 -27.33
#